data_AF-A0A646KHE4-F1
#
_entry.id   AF-A0A646KHE4-F1
#
_cell.length_a   1.000
_cell.length_b   1.000
_cell.length_c   1.000
_cell.angle_alpha   90.00
_cell.angle_beta   90.00
_cell.angle_gamma   90.00
#
_symmetry.space_group_name_H-M   'P 1'
#
loop_
_entity.id
_entity.type
_entity.pdbx_description
1 polymer ?
#
loop_
_entity_poly.entity_id
_entity_poly.type
_entity_poly.pdbx_seq_one_letter_code
_entity_poly.pdbx_strand_id
1 'polypeptide(L)'
;MDGIVEEEWSAFLRRWEVSGDQDQEAALAEMVAAEPDRHDWRVVDAALDRLVCSECGDRLSRGPVGCSACDLAHGFRHIAIETDRPGAAPGNEHAVRVNVSVVRRPQVTSENEVLARRLMLPVLLVGLLPAVETAQRVSALVKRSSRAEQIRLLERTVEEMVRRAGPAAAD
;
A
#
# COMPACT_ATOMS: atom_id res chain seq x y z
N MET A 1 -2.06 -0.04 -8.86
CA MET A 1 -1.76 -0.29 -7.44
C MET A 1 -1.53 -1.77 -7.23
N ASP A 2 -2.49 -2.62 -7.58
CA ASP A 2 -2.42 -4.04 -7.23
C ASP A 2 -1.24 -4.79 -7.87
N GLY A 3 -0.72 -4.31 -9.01
CA GLY A 3 0.46 -4.91 -9.64
C GLY A 3 1.66 -5.13 -8.69
N ILE A 4 1.94 -4.19 -7.76
CA ILE A 4 3.07 -4.33 -6.83
C ILE A 4 2.91 -5.52 -5.87
N VAL A 5 1.67 -5.85 -5.49
CA VAL A 5 1.40 -6.98 -4.59
C VAL A 5 1.22 -8.27 -5.38
N GLU A 6 0.60 -8.21 -6.56
CA GLU A 6 0.39 -9.38 -7.42
C GLU A 6 1.70 -9.92 -8.02
N GLU A 7 2.65 -9.05 -8.35
CA GLU A 7 3.98 -9.45 -8.83
C GLU A 7 4.76 -10.20 -7.75
N GLU A 8 4.78 -9.69 -6.52
CA GLU A 8 5.47 -10.32 -5.40
C GLU A 8 4.78 -11.61 -4.94
N TRP A 9 3.45 -11.65 -4.97
CA TRP A 9 2.73 -12.89 -4.71
C TRP A 9 3.02 -13.96 -5.75
N SER A 10 2.99 -13.58 -7.04
CA SER A 10 3.35 -14.50 -8.12
C SER A 10 4.78 -15.04 -7.97
N ALA A 11 5.71 -14.20 -7.53
CA ALA A 11 7.08 -14.61 -7.22
C ALA A 11 7.14 -15.54 -5.99
N PHE A 12 6.33 -15.27 -4.96
CA PHE A 12 6.20 -16.10 -3.77
C PHE A 12 5.68 -17.49 -4.09
N LEU A 13 4.60 -17.61 -4.87
CA LEU A 13 4.04 -18.90 -5.31
C LEU A 13 5.06 -19.73 -6.08
N ARG A 14 5.82 -19.11 -7.00
CA ARG A 14 6.89 -19.81 -7.74
C ARG A 14 7.97 -20.38 -6.82
N ARG A 15 8.33 -19.69 -5.73
CA ARG A 15 9.30 -20.19 -4.75
C ARG A 15 8.78 -21.36 -3.92
N TRP A 16 7.46 -21.43 -3.73
CA TRP A 16 6.76 -22.52 -3.06
C TRP A 16 6.31 -23.63 -4.00
N GLU A 17 6.65 -23.53 -5.29
CA GLU A 17 6.29 -24.48 -6.34
C GLU A 17 4.77 -24.70 -6.50
N VAL A 18 3.96 -23.73 -6.04
CA VAL A 18 2.50 -23.77 -6.21
C VAL A 18 2.13 -23.18 -7.56
N SER A 19 1.42 -23.96 -8.38
CA SER A 19 0.96 -23.55 -9.70
C SER A 19 -0.46 -24.00 -9.98
N GLY A 20 -1.39 -23.05 -10.11
CA GLY A 20 -2.76 -23.29 -10.58
C GLY A 20 -3.68 -24.05 -9.63
N ASP A 21 -3.21 -24.46 -8.45
CA ASP A 21 -4.01 -25.08 -7.39
C ASP A 21 -4.51 -24.02 -6.41
N GLN A 22 -5.82 -23.80 -6.42
CA GLN A 22 -6.48 -22.78 -5.60
C GLN A 22 -6.50 -23.13 -4.12
N ASP A 23 -6.56 -24.42 -3.77
CA ASP A 23 -6.60 -24.86 -2.37
C ASP A 23 -5.21 -24.69 -1.74
N GLN A 24 -4.15 -24.99 -2.49
CA GLN A 24 -2.78 -24.72 -2.05
C GLN A 24 -2.49 -23.22 -1.94
N GLU A 25 -2.97 -22.42 -2.90
CA GLU A 25 -2.82 -20.96 -2.85
C GLU A 25 -3.55 -20.36 -1.63
N ALA A 26 -4.76 -20.85 -1.32
CA ALA A 26 -5.50 -20.44 -0.14
C ALA A 26 -4.78 -20.83 1.16
N ALA A 27 -4.29 -22.06 1.28
CA ALA A 27 -3.52 -22.51 2.45
C ALA A 27 -2.24 -21.69 2.66
N LEU A 28 -1.55 -21.32 1.58
CA LEU A 28 -0.40 -20.41 1.66
C LEU A 28 -0.80 -19.00 2.11
N ALA A 29 -1.92 -18.48 1.61
CA ALA A 29 -2.42 -17.17 2.03
C ALA A 29 -2.77 -17.15 3.52
N GLU A 30 -3.39 -18.22 4.04
CA GLU A 30 -3.67 -18.39 5.47
C GLU A 30 -2.39 -18.39 6.31
N MET A 31 -1.37 -19.15 5.90
CA MET A 31 -0.08 -19.20 6.59
C MET A 31 0.60 -17.82 6.62
N VAL A 32 0.64 -17.12 5.49
CA VAL A 32 1.23 -15.79 5.41
C VAL A 32 0.47 -14.79 6.30
N ALA A 33 -0.86 -14.86 6.34
CA ALA A 33 -1.68 -13.98 7.17
C ALA A 33 -1.53 -14.27 8.67
N ALA A 34 -1.20 -15.50 9.05
CA ALA A 34 -0.94 -15.90 10.43
C ALA A 34 0.47 -15.51 10.92
N GLU A 35 1.44 -15.37 10.01
CA GLU A 35 2.84 -15.09 10.33
C GLU A 35 3.37 -13.81 9.64
N PRO A 36 2.69 -12.66 9.75
CA PRO A 36 3.00 -11.49 8.93
C PRO A 36 4.42 -10.94 9.14
N ASP A 37 5.01 -11.09 10.33
CA ASP A 37 6.38 -10.69 10.66
C ASP A 37 7.47 -11.48 9.93
N ARG A 38 7.11 -12.60 9.29
CA ARG A 38 8.05 -13.43 8.51
C ARG A 38 8.05 -13.11 7.02
N HIS A 39 7.18 -12.22 6.58
CA HIS A 39 6.92 -11.98 5.16
C HIS A 39 7.04 -10.50 4.81
N ASP A 40 7.44 -10.23 3.56
CA ASP A 40 7.41 -8.88 2.99
C ASP A 40 5.95 -8.40 2.93
N TRP A 41 5.74 -7.13 3.24
CA TRP A 41 4.40 -6.54 3.31
C TRP A 41 3.57 -6.75 2.03
N ARG A 42 4.20 -6.80 0.85
CA ARG A 42 3.51 -7.01 -0.44
C ARG A 42 2.93 -8.42 -0.53
N VAL A 43 3.64 -9.40 0.01
CA VAL A 43 3.19 -10.79 0.12
C VAL A 43 2.05 -10.89 1.14
N VAL A 44 2.17 -10.22 2.30
CA VAL A 44 1.12 -10.17 3.32
C VAL A 44 -0.16 -9.54 2.77
N ASP A 45 -0.06 -8.39 2.09
CA ASP A 45 -1.20 -7.72 1.49
C ASP A 45 -1.87 -8.56 0.40
N ALA A 46 -1.09 -9.26 -0.42
CA ALA A 46 -1.61 -10.15 -1.45
C ALA A 46 -2.28 -11.40 -0.85
N ALA A 47 -1.76 -11.94 0.25
CA ALA A 47 -2.39 -13.03 0.98
C ALA A 47 -3.75 -12.59 1.55
N LEU A 48 -3.82 -11.43 2.20
CA LEU A 48 -5.08 -10.88 2.72
C LEU A 48 -6.12 -10.67 1.61
N ASP A 49 -5.69 -10.32 0.39
CA ASP A 49 -6.59 -10.13 -0.76
C ASP A 49 -7.25 -11.42 -1.26
N ARG A 50 -6.70 -12.58 -0.89
CA ARG A 50 -7.19 -13.93 -1.25
C ARG A 50 -8.09 -14.54 -0.19
N LEU A 51 -8.07 -13.99 1.02
CA LEU A 51 -8.85 -14.49 2.14
C LEU A 51 -10.17 -13.75 2.27
N VAL A 52 -11.23 -14.49 2.57
CA VAL A 52 -12.54 -13.94 2.91
C VAL A 52 -12.70 -13.91 4.42
N CYS A 53 -13.16 -12.78 4.95
CA CYS A 53 -13.46 -12.62 6.36
C CYS A 53 -14.69 -13.46 6.74
N SER A 54 -14.53 -14.36 7.71
CA SER A 54 -15.62 -15.22 8.20
C SER A 54 -16.73 -14.44 8.92
N GLU A 55 -16.45 -13.25 9.44
CA GLU A 55 -17.43 -12.43 10.16
C GLU A 55 -18.30 -11.57 9.23
N CYS A 56 -17.70 -10.94 8.21
CA CYS A 56 -18.40 -9.96 7.36
C CYS A 56 -18.54 -10.37 5.89
N GLY A 57 -17.91 -11.46 5.46
CA GLY A 57 -17.95 -11.96 4.09
C GLY A 57 -17.19 -11.13 3.05
N ASP A 58 -16.58 -10.01 3.44
CA ASP A 58 -15.70 -9.21 2.58
C ASP A 58 -14.28 -9.78 2.55
N ARG A 59 -13.40 -9.24 1.71
CA ARG A 59 -11.97 -9.55 1.75
C ARG A 59 -11.38 -9.20 3.12
N LEU A 60 -10.58 -10.11 3.67
CA LEU A 60 -9.96 -9.92 4.99
C LEU A 60 -9.15 -8.62 5.02
N SER A 61 -9.26 -7.88 6.13
CA SER A 61 -8.71 -6.52 6.34
C SER A 61 -9.38 -5.36 5.58
N ARG A 62 -10.34 -5.64 4.67
CA ARG A 62 -11.04 -4.62 3.87
C ARG A 62 -12.50 -4.39 4.26
N GLY A 63 -13.04 -5.22 5.15
CA GLY A 63 -14.43 -5.15 5.62
C GLY A 63 -14.80 -3.87 6.38
N PRO A 64 -16.09 -3.71 6.74
CA PRO A 64 -16.64 -2.50 7.32
C PRO A 64 -15.97 -2.11 8.65
N VAL A 65 -16.15 -0.84 9.04
CA VAL A 65 -15.68 -0.35 10.35
C VAL A 65 -16.37 -1.12 11.46
N GLY A 66 -15.60 -1.65 12.43
CA GLY A 66 -16.11 -2.41 13.56
C GLY A 66 -16.21 -3.92 13.34
N CYS A 67 -15.78 -4.45 12.19
CA CYS A 67 -15.56 -5.89 12.04
C CYS A 67 -14.24 -6.28 12.72
N SER A 68 -14.33 -6.97 13.85
CA SER A 68 -13.20 -7.37 14.68
C SER A 68 -12.13 -8.14 13.90
N ALA A 69 -12.53 -9.13 13.10
CA ALA A 69 -11.58 -9.91 12.29
C ALA A 69 -10.84 -9.05 11.25
N CYS A 70 -11.53 -8.11 10.59
CA CYS A 70 -10.89 -7.19 9.65
C CYS A 70 -10.00 -6.16 10.34
N ASP A 71 -10.42 -5.62 11.48
CA ASP A 71 -9.61 -4.68 12.27
C ASP A 71 -8.33 -5.34 12.78
N LEU A 72 -8.42 -6.59 13.24
CA LEU A 72 -7.27 -7.36 13.72
C LEU A 72 -6.28 -7.65 12.59
N ALA A 73 -6.76 -8.16 11.45
CA ALA A 73 -5.91 -8.40 10.28
C ALA A 73 -5.27 -7.10 9.76
N HIS A 74 -6.02 -6.00 9.77
CA HIS A 74 -5.49 -4.68 9.43
C HIS A 74 -4.46 -4.16 10.44
N GLY A 75 -4.55 -4.51 11.72
CA GLY A 75 -3.53 -4.18 12.70
C GLY A 75 -2.24 -4.97 12.51
N PHE A 76 -2.35 -6.30 12.38
CA PHE A 76 -1.19 -7.19 12.29
C PHE A 76 -0.40 -7.09 10.98
N ARG A 77 -1.00 -6.66 9.86
CA ARG A 77 -0.21 -6.38 8.65
C ARG A 77 0.88 -5.31 8.86
N HIS A 78 0.84 -4.53 9.94
CA HIS A 78 1.86 -3.52 10.24
C HIS A 78 3.15 -4.06 10.86
N ILE A 79 3.19 -5.34 11.27
CA ILE A 79 4.43 -5.99 11.72
C ILE A 79 5.20 -6.67 10.58
N ALA A 80 4.66 -6.64 9.35
CA ALA A 80 5.31 -7.22 8.18
C ALA A 80 6.63 -6.53 7.84
N ILE A 81 7.53 -7.28 7.19
CA ILE A 81 8.84 -6.80 6.78
C ILE A 81 8.69 -5.75 5.67
N GLU A 82 9.34 -4.60 5.84
CA GLU A 82 9.42 -3.55 4.84
C GLU A 82 10.79 -3.59 4.17
N THR A 83 10.87 -4.14 2.96
CA THR A 83 12.12 -4.18 2.18
C THR A 83 12.05 -3.17 1.05
N ASP A 84 12.84 -2.11 1.11
CA ASP A 84 12.88 -1.11 0.04
C ASP A 84 13.24 -1.73 -1.31
N ARG A 85 12.48 -1.39 -2.37
CA ARG A 85 12.76 -1.83 -3.73
C ARG A 85 14.10 -1.25 -4.22
N PRO A 86 14.85 -1.97 -5.09
CA PRO A 86 16.07 -1.44 -5.69
C PRO A 86 15.84 -0.08 -6.34
N GLY A 87 16.71 0.89 -6.03
CA GLY A 87 16.63 2.25 -6.57
C GLY A 87 15.60 3.17 -5.89
N ALA A 88 14.78 2.67 -4.97
CA ALA A 88 13.90 3.52 -4.17
C ALA A 88 14.68 4.20 -3.03
N ALA A 89 14.23 5.40 -2.63
CA ALA A 89 14.77 6.06 -1.46
C ALA A 89 14.52 5.23 -0.18
N PRO A 90 15.41 5.25 0.83
CA PRO A 90 15.18 4.55 2.09
C PRO A 90 13.86 4.97 2.76
N GLY A 91 13.07 3.99 3.21
CA GLY A 91 11.75 4.18 3.79
C GLY A 91 10.63 4.43 2.77
N ASN A 92 10.90 4.27 1.47
CA ASN A 92 9.86 4.42 0.44
C ASN A 92 8.78 3.35 0.58
N GLU A 93 9.13 2.10 0.89
CA GLU A 93 8.13 1.02 1.01
C GLU A 93 7.23 1.19 2.21
N HIS A 94 7.76 1.74 3.30
CA HIS A 94 6.93 2.19 4.41
C HIS A 94 5.86 3.17 3.93
N ALA A 95 6.27 4.20 3.16
CA ALA A 95 5.36 5.19 2.63
C ALA A 95 4.36 4.59 1.64
N VAL A 96 4.78 3.71 0.73
CA VAL A 96 3.90 3.00 -0.21
C VAL A 96 2.86 2.19 0.56
N ARG A 97 3.29 1.35 1.50
CA ARG A 97 2.42 0.49 2.30
C ARG A 97 1.37 1.26 3.08
N VAL A 98 1.76 2.36 3.74
CA VAL A 98 0.83 3.24 4.46
C VAL A 98 -0.21 3.85 3.53
N ASN A 99 0.19 4.26 2.31
CA ASN A 99 -0.77 4.80 1.34
C ASN A 99 -1.68 3.70 0.77
N VAL A 100 -1.15 2.52 0.49
CA VAL A 100 -1.90 1.34 0.02
C VAL A 100 -2.95 0.92 1.05
N SER A 101 -2.60 0.87 2.34
CA SER A 101 -3.53 0.46 3.40
C SER A 101 -4.74 1.39 3.51
N VAL A 102 -4.53 2.72 3.39
CA VAL A 102 -5.61 3.71 3.39
C VAL A 102 -6.49 3.58 2.15
N VAL A 103 -5.89 3.44 0.97
CA VAL A 103 -6.67 3.37 -0.29
C VAL A 103 -7.49 2.08 -0.39
N ARG A 104 -7.01 0.99 0.20
CA ARG A 104 -7.70 -0.31 0.25
C ARG A 104 -8.76 -0.39 1.36
N ARG A 105 -8.76 0.53 2.32
CA ARG A 105 -9.73 0.61 3.42
C ARG A 105 -10.32 2.03 3.56
N PRO A 106 -10.96 2.58 2.51
CA PRO A 106 -11.37 3.99 2.49
C PRO A 106 -12.40 4.35 3.56
N GLN A 107 -13.20 3.40 4.03
CA GLN A 107 -14.29 3.61 4.99
C GLN A 107 -13.83 4.05 6.39
N VAL A 108 -12.55 3.87 6.74
CA VAL A 108 -11.99 4.34 8.02
C VAL A 108 -11.28 5.69 7.91
N THR A 109 -11.33 6.35 6.75
CA THR A 109 -10.56 7.57 6.49
C THR A 109 -11.40 8.59 5.72
N SER A 110 -11.13 9.89 5.88
CA SER A 110 -11.84 10.93 5.14
C SER A 110 -11.57 10.86 3.63
N GLU A 111 -12.56 11.25 2.81
CA GLU A 111 -12.43 11.25 1.35
C GLU A 111 -11.23 12.06 0.84
N ASN A 112 -10.94 13.19 1.50
CA ASN A 112 -9.82 14.07 1.15
C ASN A 112 -8.47 13.37 1.37
N GLU A 113 -8.33 12.63 2.46
CA GLU A 113 -7.12 11.87 2.75
C GLU A 113 -6.97 10.73 1.73
N VAL A 114 -8.05 9.97 1.45
CA VAL A 114 -8.03 8.91 0.42
C VAL A 114 -7.61 9.48 -0.94
N LEU A 115 -8.12 10.65 -1.33
CA LEU A 115 -7.74 11.33 -2.58
C LEU A 115 -6.24 11.70 -2.57
N ALA A 116 -5.74 12.28 -1.50
CA ALA A 116 -4.31 12.61 -1.39
C ALA A 116 -3.40 11.38 -1.46
N ARG A 117 -3.78 10.28 -0.78
CA ARG A 117 -3.03 9.03 -0.85
C ARG A 117 -2.98 8.49 -2.29
N ARG A 118 -4.13 8.47 -2.98
CA ARG A 118 -4.22 8.06 -4.39
C ARG A 118 -3.33 8.88 -5.32
N LEU A 119 -3.25 10.19 -5.11
CA LEU A 119 -2.44 11.10 -5.93
C LEU A 119 -0.94 11.04 -5.60
N MET A 120 -0.58 10.73 -4.36
CA MET A 120 0.82 10.56 -3.94
C MET A 120 1.42 9.21 -4.36
N LEU A 121 0.60 8.16 -4.42
CA LEU A 121 1.03 6.80 -4.72
C LEU A 121 1.86 6.65 -5.99
N PRO A 122 1.50 7.23 -7.16
CA PRO A 122 2.33 7.13 -8.36
C PRO A 122 3.77 7.62 -8.14
N VAL A 123 3.96 8.69 -7.38
CA VAL A 123 5.29 9.24 -7.04
C VAL A 123 6.09 8.28 -6.16
N LEU A 124 5.44 7.73 -5.13
CA LEU A 124 6.06 6.74 -4.26
C LEU A 124 6.41 5.46 -5.03
N LEU A 125 5.53 5.02 -5.93
CA LEU A 125 5.70 3.80 -6.71
C LEU A 125 6.90 3.85 -7.66
N VAL A 126 7.30 5.05 -8.13
CA VAL A 126 8.53 5.27 -8.91
C VAL A 126 9.77 5.53 -8.02
N GLY A 127 9.67 5.31 -6.72
CA GLY A 127 10.80 5.37 -5.77
C GLY A 127 11.07 6.76 -5.18
N LEU A 128 10.28 7.78 -5.54
CA LEU A 128 10.47 9.14 -5.03
C LEU A 128 9.77 9.32 -3.69
N LEU A 129 10.54 9.55 -2.63
CA LEU A 129 10.02 9.84 -1.29
C LEU A 129 10.15 11.35 -0.98
N PRO A 130 9.04 12.07 -0.72
CA PRO A 130 9.13 13.47 -0.30
C PRO A 130 9.76 13.57 1.08
N ALA A 131 10.51 14.65 1.31
CA ALA A 131 10.92 15.03 2.66
C ALA A 131 9.69 15.17 3.57
N VAL A 132 9.84 14.80 4.85
CA VAL A 132 8.75 14.74 5.83
C VAL A 132 8.02 16.08 5.92
N GLU A 133 8.75 17.20 5.91
CA GLU A 133 8.19 18.55 5.97
C GLU A 133 7.31 18.86 4.75
N THR A 134 7.70 18.37 3.57
CA THR A 134 6.92 18.51 2.34
C THR A 134 5.64 17.70 2.43
N ALA A 135 5.74 16.43 2.88
CA ALA A 135 4.58 15.57 3.08
C ALA A 135 3.57 16.15 4.09
N GLN A 136 4.06 16.68 5.22
CA GLN A 136 3.24 17.33 6.23
C GLN A 136 2.57 18.60 5.70
N ARG A 137 3.31 19.44 4.96
CA ARG A 137 2.77 20.66 4.34
C ARG A 137 1.66 20.34 3.35
N VAL A 138 1.88 19.35 2.48
CA VAL A 138 0.90 18.90 1.48
C VAL A 138 -0.34 18.33 2.18
N SER A 139 -0.17 17.46 3.18
CA SER A 139 -1.31 16.91 3.95
C SER A 139 -2.12 18.01 4.64
N ALA A 140 -1.47 18.98 5.27
CA ALA A 140 -2.15 20.09 5.94
C ALA A 140 -2.92 20.99 4.95
N LEU A 141 -2.39 21.19 3.74
CA LEU A 141 -3.07 21.95 2.70
C LEU A 141 -4.25 21.18 2.11
N VAL A 142 -4.09 19.89 1.79
CA VAL A 142 -5.19 19.03 1.30
C VAL A 142 -6.38 19.05 2.25
N LYS A 143 -6.13 18.93 3.56
CA LYS A 143 -7.19 18.92 4.59
C LYS A 143 -8.02 20.21 4.61
N ARG A 144 -7.49 21.34 4.11
CA ARG A 144 -8.14 22.66 4.13
C ARG A 144 -8.66 23.13 2.78
N SER A 145 -8.40 22.38 1.71
CA SER A 145 -8.73 22.77 0.33
C SER A 145 -10.04 22.14 -0.16
N SER A 146 -10.73 22.80 -1.10
CA SER A 146 -11.80 22.17 -1.87
C SER A 146 -11.24 21.05 -2.78
N ARG A 147 -12.07 20.11 -3.21
CA ARG A 147 -11.66 18.97 -4.05
C ARG A 147 -10.89 19.40 -5.31
N ALA A 148 -11.34 20.46 -5.98
CA ALA A 148 -10.70 20.98 -7.19
C ALA A 148 -9.32 21.62 -6.89
N GLU A 149 -9.18 22.26 -5.72
CA GLU A 149 -7.90 22.83 -5.29
C GLU A 149 -6.91 21.75 -4.84
N GLN A 150 -7.40 20.68 -4.21
CA GLN A 150 -6.58 19.53 -3.80
C GLN A 150 -5.91 18.87 -5.01
N ILE A 151 -6.66 18.61 -6.08
CA ILE A 151 -6.13 18.01 -7.31
C ILE A 151 -5.00 18.89 -7.87
N ARG A 152 -5.27 20.19 -8.08
CA ARG A 152 -4.27 21.14 -8.61
C ARG A 152 -3.03 21.27 -7.73
N LEU A 153 -3.20 21.23 -6.40
CA LEU A 153 -2.08 21.32 -5.47
C LEU A 153 -1.20 20.07 -5.56
N LEU A 154 -1.81 18.91 -5.56
CA LEU A 154 -1.11 17.64 -5.65
C LEU A 154 -0.41 17.49 -7.00
N GLU A 155 -1.06 17.83 -8.12
CA GLU A 155 -0.43 17.87 -9.45
C GLU A 155 0.85 18.73 -9.44
N ARG A 156 0.79 19.96 -8.91
CA ARG A 156 1.97 20.82 -8.80
C ARG A 156 3.08 20.21 -7.93
N THR A 157 2.72 19.58 -6.81
CA THR A 157 3.69 18.90 -5.95
C THR A 157 4.35 17.74 -6.68
N VAL A 158 3.57 16.90 -7.38
CA VAL A 158 4.09 15.80 -8.19
C VAL A 158 5.05 16.33 -9.26
N GLU A 159 4.66 17.36 -10.02
CA GLU A 159 5.51 17.99 -11.04
C GLU A 159 6.80 18.57 -10.46
N GLU A 160 6.74 19.17 -9.26
CA GLU A 160 7.91 19.69 -8.58
C GLU A 160 8.85 18.56 -8.12
N MET A 161 8.31 17.47 -7.60
CA MET A 161 9.09 16.31 -7.18
C MET A 161 9.78 15.63 -8.37
N VAL A 162 9.06 15.45 -9.48
CA VAL A 162 9.62 14.89 -10.72
C VAL A 162 10.71 15.81 -11.28
N ARG A 163 10.51 17.13 -11.28
CA ARG A 163 11.55 18.08 -11.72
C ARG A 163 12.81 18.03 -10.84
N ARG A 164 12.64 17.93 -9.52
CA ARG A 164 13.76 17.89 -8.57
C ARG A 164 14.52 16.57 -8.61
N ALA A 165 13.88 15.47 -9.00
CA ALA A 165 14.54 14.19 -9.17
C ALA A 165 15.59 14.21 -10.30
N GLY A 166 15.45 15.12 -11.29
CA GLY A 166 16.31 15.19 -12.47
C GLY A 166 16.26 13.91 -13.32
N PRO A 167 16.81 13.89 -14.54
CA PRO A 167 17.17 12.61 -15.14
C PRO A 167 18.23 11.99 -14.23
N ALA A 168 17.98 10.80 -13.70
CA ALA A 168 19.04 9.99 -13.13
C ALA A 168 20.16 9.95 -14.18
N ALA A 169 21.37 10.39 -13.80
CA ALA A 169 22.53 10.27 -14.66
C ALA A 169 22.65 8.79 -15.03
N ALA A 170 22.35 8.49 -16.30
CA ALA A 170 22.63 7.21 -16.88
C ALA A 170 24.15 7.15 -17.09
N ASP A 171 24.85 6.59 -16.10
CA ASP A 171 26.22 6.09 -16.22
C ASP A 171 26.22 4.58 -15.96
#